data_AF-A0A929EBD5-F1
#
_entry.id   AF-A0A929EBD5-F1
#
_cell.length_a   1.000
_cell.length_b   1.000
_cell.length_c   1.000
_cell.angle_alpha   90.00
_cell.angle_beta   90.00
_cell.angle_gamma   90.00
#
_symmetry.space_group_name_H-M   'P 1'
#
loop_
_entity.id
_entity.type
_entity.pdbx_description
1 polymer ?
#
loop_
_entity_poly.entity_id
_entity_poly.type
_entity_poly.pdbx_seq_one_letter_code
_entity_poly.pdbx_strand_id
1 'polypeptide(L)' 'MLFDSEKFLQNLTTKPGVYRMIDTNKVVIYVGKAKNLKNRVSSYFRQSGQSPKTTVMVGQIDHIEV' A
#
# COMPACT_ATOMS: atom_id res chain seq x y z
N MET A 1 -0.04 -1.33 -15.79
CA MET A 1 -1.45 -1.24 -15.34
C MET A 1 -1.44 -0.57 -13.98
N LEU A 2 -2.46 0.21 -13.64
CA LEU A 2 -2.59 0.77 -12.27
C LEU A 2 -2.97 -0.34 -11.29
N PHE A 3 -2.35 -0.35 -10.10
CA PHE A 3 -2.67 -1.27 -9.03
C PHE A 3 -4.14 -1.11 -8.56
N ASP A 4 -4.92 -2.19 -8.60
CA ASP A 4 -6.31 -2.23 -8.11
C ASP A 4 -6.34 -2.31 -6.57
N SER A 5 -6.22 -1.12 -5.96
CA SER A 5 -6.20 -1.00 -4.50
C SER A 5 -7.52 -1.43 -3.85
N GLU A 6 -8.68 -1.20 -4.50
CA GLU A 6 -9.98 -1.52 -3.93
C GLU A 6 -10.14 -3.03 -3.73
N LYS A 7 -9.83 -3.82 -4.78
CA LYS A 7 -9.90 -5.29 -4.72
C LYS A 7 -8.91 -5.87 -3.72
N PHE A 8 -7.70 -5.33 -3.63
CA PHE A 8 -6.70 -5.77 -2.66
C PHE A 8 -7.16 -5.51 -1.22
N LEU A 9 -7.64 -4.28 -0.94
CA LEU A 9 -8.07 -3.87 0.40
C LEU A 9 -9.29 -4.63 0.91
N GLN A 10 -10.17 -5.10 0.03
CA GLN A 10 -11.31 -5.94 0.43
C GLN A 10 -10.85 -7.23 1.12
N ASN A 11 -9.80 -7.86 0.59
CA ASN A 11 -9.28 -9.15 1.06
C ASN A 11 -8.16 -9.03 2.12
N LEU A 12 -7.70 -7.80 2.40
CA LEU A 12 -6.60 -7.55 3.33
C LEU A 12 -7.01 -7.81 4.80
N THR A 13 -6.15 -8.51 5.54
CA THR A 13 -6.37 -8.82 6.96
C THR A 13 -6.33 -7.59 7.87
N THR A 14 -7.06 -7.65 8.98
CA THR A 14 -7.00 -6.66 10.07
C THR A 14 -5.96 -7.01 11.14
N LYS A 15 -5.28 -8.16 11.02
CA LYS A 15 -4.24 -8.59 11.95
C LYS A 15 -2.99 -7.69 11.87
N PRO A 16 -2.15 -7.68 12.93
CA PRO A 16 -0.83 -7.07 12.86
C PRO A 16 0.08 -7.75 11.84
N GLY A 17 1.00 -7.00 11.26
CA GLY A 17 2.00 -7.56 10.36
C GLY A 17 2.89 -6.51 9.70
N VAL A 18 3.67 -6.98 8.73
CA VAL A 18 4.53 -6.18 7.85
C VAL A 18 3.93 -6.21 6.46
N TYR A 19 4.08 -5.14 5.69
CA TYR A 19 3.72 -5.12 4.28
C TYR A 19 4.83 -4.48 3.45
N ARG A 20 4.90 -4.86 2.18
CA ARG A 20 5.86 -4.36 1.20
C ARG A 20 5.10 -3.84 -0.01
N MET A 21 5.46 -2.66 -0.47
CA MET A 21 4.98 -2.10 -1.74
C MET A 21 6.10 -2.27 -2.77
N ILE A 22 5.74 -2.81 -3.92
CA ILE A 22 6.68 -3.23 -4.96
C ILE A 22 6.32 -2.54 -6.26
N ASP A 23 7.33 -2.09 -7.00
CA ASP A 23 7.16 -1.43 -8.30
C ASP A 23 7.11 -2.44 -9.47
N THR A 24 6.93 -1.92 -10.68
CA THR A 24 6.87 -2.75 -11.91
C THR A 24 8.18 -3.47 -12.22
N ASN A 25 9.31 -3.02 -11.67
CA ASN A 25 10.63 -3.65 -11.81
C ASN A 25 10.87 -4.73 -10.74
N LYS A 26 9.85 -5.06 -9.94
CA LYS A 26 9.93 -6.00 -8.81
C LYS A 26 10.88 -5.55 -7.70
N VAL A 27 11.09 -4.24 -7.58
CA VAL A 27 11.87 -3.62 -6.51
C VAL A 27 10.95 -3.23 -5.37
N VAL A 28 11.35 -3.57 -4.14
CA VAL A 28 10.67 -3.10 -2.93
C VAL A 28 10.95 -1.62 -2.75
N ILE A 29 9.91 -0.79 -2.91
CA ILE A 29 10.01 0.68 -2.80
C ILE A 29 9.61 1.19 -1.42
N TYR A 30 8.86 0.40 -0.65
CA TYR A 30 8.46 0.75 0.71
C TYR A 30 8.17 -0.50 1.56
N VAL A 31 8.53 -0.43 2.84
CA VAL A 31 8.20 -1.44 3.86
C VAL A 31 7.55 -0.75 5.04
N GLY A 32 6.42 -1.26 5.50
CA GLY A 32 5.74 -0.75 6.68
C GLY A 32 5.30 -1.87 7.62
N LYS A 33 5.10 -1.53 8.90
CA LYS A 33 4.50 -2.41 9.89
C LYS A 33 3.25 -1.76 10.48
N ALA A 34 2.27 -2.56 10.85
CA ALA A 34 1.02 -2.07 11.43
C ALA A 34 0.43 -3.05 12.44
N LYS A 35 -0.28 -2.51 13.44
CA LYS A 35 -1.14 -3.30 14.32
C LYS A 35 -2.42 -3.78 13.63
N ASN A 36 -2.86 -3.04 12.60
CA ASN A 36 -3.97 -3.40 11.74
C ASN A 36 -3.57 -3.05 10.31
N LEU A 37 -3.30 -4.08 9.52
CA LEU A 37 -2.80 -3.92 8.15
C LEU A 37 -3.83 -3.22 7.26
N LYS A 38 -5.10 -3.64 7.28
CA LYS A 38 -6.17 -3.01 6.50
C LYS A 38 -6.24 -1.51 6.71
N ASN A 39 -6.36 -1.05 7.96
CA ASN A 39 -6.45 0.39 8.27
C ASN A 39 -5.21 1.16 7.80
N ARG A 40 -4.02 0.58 7.99
CA ARG A 40 -2.78 1.25 7.59
C ARG A 40 -2.65 1.34 6.08
N VAL A 41 -2.85 0.24 5.36
CA VAL A 41 -2.70 0.21 3.91
C VAL A 41 -3.78 1.05 3.23
N SER A 42 -5.03 1.03 3.73
CA SER A 42 -6.10 1.90 3.22
C SER A 42 -5.78 3.40 3.34
N SER A 43 -4.94 3.82 4.31
CA SER A 43 -4.61 5.24 4.49
C SER A 43 -3.81 5.83 3.32
N TYR A 44 -3.09 5.00 2.57
CA TYR A 44 -2.32 5.41 1.38
C TYR A 44 -3.19 5.68 0.15
N PHE A 45 -4.48 5.33 0.18
CA PHE A 45 -5.39 5.48 -0.95
C PHE A 45 -6.52 6.49 -0.68
N ARG A 46 -6.39 7.29 0.39
CA ARG A 46 -7.31 8.40 0.70
C ARG A 46 -7.11 9.58 -0.26
N GLN A 47 -8.18 10.27 -0.62
CA GLN A 47 -8.14 11.40 -1.55
C GLN A 47 -7.41 12.65 -1.01
N SER A 48 -7.24 12.78 0.30
CA SER A 48 -6.67 13.98 0.92
C SER A 48 -5.74 13.66 2.10
N GLY A 49 -4.91 14.64 2.47
CA GLY A 49 -4.04 14.56 3.65
C GLY A 49 -2.73 13.79 3.44
N GLN A 50 -2.38 13.47 2.20
CA GLN A 50 -1.13 12.78 1.87
C GLN A 50 0.01 13.76 1.60
N SER A 51 1.21 13.41 2.02
CA SER A 51 2.39 14.18 1.62
C SER A 51 2.73 13.92 0.14
N PRO A 52 3.34 14.89 -0.57
CA PRO A 52 3.72 14.71 -1.98
C PRO A 52 4.55 13.45 -2.23
N LYS A 53 5.49 13.14 -1.32
CA LYS A 53 6.31 11.93 -1.38
C LYS A 53 5.46 10.65 -1.33
N THR A 54 4.40 10.64 -0.51
CA THR A 54 3.51 9.49 -0.39
C THR A 54 2.71 9.31 -1.68
N THR A 55 2.18 10.39 -2.25
CA THR A 55 1.44 10.34 -3.51
C THR A 55 2.29 9.80 -4.66
N VAL A 56 3.55 10.26 -4.77
CA VAL A 56 4.48 9.74 -5.79
C VAL A 56 4.75 8.24 -5.59
N MET A 57 5.04 7.82 -4.37
CA MET A 57 5.32 6.42 -4.06
C MET A 57 4.10 5.52 -4.33
N VAL A 58 2.88 5.97 -3.99
CA VAL A 58 1.64 5.23 -4.27
C VAL A 58 1.42 5.06 -5.77
N GLY A 59 1.75 6.07 -6.57
CA GLY A 59 1.68 6.00 -8.04
C GLY A 59 2.65 5.00 -8.68
N GLN A 60 3.66 4.53 -7.95
CA GLN A 60 4.65 3.56 -8.42
C GLN A 60 4.31 2.11 -8.07
N ILE A 61 3.26 1.88 -7.27
CA ILE A 61 2.90 0.55 -6.79
C ILE A 61 2.36 -0.30 -7.96
N ASP A 62 3.00 -1.46 -8.16
CA ASP A 62 2.53 -2.55 -9.03
C ASP A 62 1.76 -3.59 -8.21
N HIS A 63 2.30 -4.00 -7.06
CA HIS A 63 1.63 -4.91 -6.12
C HIS A 63 2.07 -4.74 -4.66
N ILE A 64 1.27 -5.27 -3.73
CA ILE A 64 1.54 -5.24 -2.29
C ILE A 64 1.59 -6.67 -1.75
N GLU A 65 2.61 -6.95 -0.93
CA GLU A 65 2.79 -8.22 -0.22
C GLU A 65 2.64 -8.00 1.30
N VAL A 66 2.11 -9.02 2.00
CA VAL A 66 1.86 -9.05 3.45
C VAL A 66 2.49 -10.30 4.04
#